data_AF-A0A7C5Z8T3-F1
#
_entry.id   AF-A0A7C5Z8T3-F1
#
_cell.length_a   1.000
_cell.length_b   1.000
_cell.length_c   1.000
_cell.angle_alpha   90.00
_cell.angle_beta   90.00
_cell.angle_gamma   90.00
#
_symmetry.space_group_name_H-M   'P 1'
#
loop_
_entity.id
_entity.type
_entity.pdbx_description
1 polymer ?
#
loop_
_entity_poly.entity_id
_entity_poly.type
_entity_poly.pdbx_seq_one_letter_code
_entity_poly.pdbx_strand_id
1 'polypeptide(L)'
;MTLLITTSYILLSLYSASRLSKISIFFLIVFLSFDFLKTEYLKSRTLILTASFFQLLIIAISVSNCGWEFSFLIPCSVAIFFSSKEKPLFVAAFSVLLVPVFFIPPVIIKDYLLISALVVYTKYLHTTFEISRQKYLENIDKLRLLNIQLNRLKSELLESQQYIKQLAEKTQQMKMASSLHDSVGHSLAALNIQLNALKTLLDKKGVLEDDKINQIMSSCLMHTQLSYQNLRNFVYSSRASFLSKANYLNNVIENFNFCEVKLVTEGNIEDIPSHIFENLMAILKEALVNVSKHSDATSVKVWLISNPEYVRLQIHDNGTKRGEIKEGIGLLSIKSRSKSMGATVNIDNHSGFSIVVFVPLKYQGGNT
;
A
#
# COMPACT_ATOMS: atom_id res chain seq x y z
N MET A 1 21.85 0.02 46.70
CA MET A 1 22.31 1.20 47.48
C MET A 1 22.00 1.05 48.97
N THR A 2 20.74 0.85 49.37
CA THR A 2 20.33 0.69 50.78
C THR A 2 21.05 -0.44 51.52
N LEU A 3 21.18 -1.61 50.89
CA LEU A 3 21.93 -2.75 51.40
C LEU A 3 23.39 -2.41 51.71
N LEU A 4 24.02 -1.60 50.86
CA LEU A 4 25.42 -1.21 51.00
C LEU A 4 25.61 -0.20 52.16
N ILE A 5 24.63 0.68 52.36
CA ILE A 5 24.60 1.63 53.49
C ILE A 5 24.42 0.86 54.81
N THR A 6 23.49 -0.11 54.86
CA THR A 6 23.25 -0.88 56.09
C THR A 6 24.40 -1.80 56.44
N THR A 7 25.03 -2.47 55.46
CA THR A 7 26.23 -3.29 55.73
C THR A 7 27.44 -2.46 56.14
N SER A 8 27.62 -1.27 55.57
CA SER A 8 28.69 -0.34 55.98
C SER A 8 28.50 0.13 57.42
N TYR A 9 27.27 0.47 57.80
CA TYR A 9 26.92 0.85 59.16
C TYR A 9 27.15 -0.29 60.17
N ILE A 10 26.76 -1.53 59.82
CA ILE A 10 27.01 -2.71 60.67
C ILE A 10 28.51 -2.94 60.87
N LEU A 11 29.32 -2.83 59.81
CA LEU A 11 30.77 -2.97 59.92
C LEU A 11 31.39 -1.92 60.84
N LEU A 12 30.94 -0.67 60.73
CA LEU A 12 31.41 0.43 61.59
C LEU A 12 30.98 0.23 63.07
N SER A 13 29.75 -0.22 63.29
CA SER A 13 29.21 -0.52 64.63
C SER A 13 29.92 -1.72 65.29
N LEU A 14 30.23 -2.77 64.53
CA LEU A 14 31.00 -3.92 65.03
C LEU A 14 32.46 -3.55 65.33
N TYR A 15 33.04 -2.64 64.54
CA TYR A 15 34.38 -2.12 64.76
C TYR A 15 34.45 -1.26 66.04
N SER A 16 33.51 -0.33 66.23
CA SER A 16 33.46 0.52 67.43
C SER A 16 33.17 -0.27 68.71
N ALA A 17 32.41 -1.36 68.61
CA ALA A 17 32.15 -2.27 69.72
C ALA A 17 33.26 -3.29 69.99
N SER A 18 34.37 -3.30 69.22
CA SER A 18 35.46 -4.29 69.29
C SER A 18 35.03 -5.76 69.09
N ARG A 19 33.89 -5.99 68.44
CA ARG A 19 33.29 -7.33 68.20
C ARG A 19 33.53 -7.86 66.79
N LEU A 20 34.37 -7.19 66.02
CA LEU A 20 34.70 -7.60 64.65
C LEU A 20 35.51 -8.89 64.65
N SER A 21 34.90 -10.00 64.22
CA SER A 21 35.52 -11.32 64.14
C SER A 21 35.46 -11.86 62.70
N LYS A 22 36.29 -12.86 62.38
CA LYS A 22 36.20 -13.56 61.08
C LYS A 22 34.82 -14.16 60.83
N ILE A 23 34.12 -14.54 61.91
CA ILE A 23 32.78 -15.13 61.88
C ILE A 23 31.72 -14.08 61.50
N SER A 24 31.82 -12.86 62.02
CA SER A 24 30.86 -11.79 61.68
C SER A 24 30.99 -11.34 60.23
N ILE A 25 32.22 -11.27 59.69
CA ILE A 25 32.47 -11.00 58.27
C ILE A 25 31.91 -12.13 57.39
N PHE A 26 32.10 -13.40 57.78
CA PHE A 26 31.54 -14.54 57.06
C PHE A 26 30.01 -14.48 56.97
N PHE A 27 29.33 -14.19 58.09
CA PHE A 27 27.86 -14.05 58.08
C PHE A 27 27.37 -12.90 57.20
N LEU A 28 28.08 -11.76 57.17
CA LEU A 28 27.74 -10.64 56.27
C LEU A 28 27.87 -11.03 54.79
N ILE A 29 28.94 -11.75 54.43
CA ILE A 29 29.14 -12.21 53.04
C ILE A 29 28.03 -13.20 52.65
N VAL A 30 27.74 -14.18 53.51
CA VAL A 30 26.66 -15.15 53.27
C VAL A 30 25.32 -14.44 53.08
N PHE A 31 25.00 -13.46 53.93
CA PHE A 31 23.79 -12.67 53.81
C PHE A 31 23.73 -11.90 52.47
N LEU A 32 24.82 -11.22 52.09
CA LEU A 32 24.89 -10.45 50.84
C LEU A 32 24.73 -11.36 49.61
N SER A 33 25.42 -12.50 49.59
CA SER A 33 25.29 -13.50 48.51
C SER A 33 23.86 -14.02 48.40
N PHE A 34 23.22 -14.28 49.53
CA PHE A 34 21.85 -14.79 49.54
C PHE A 34 20.82 -13.71 49.12
N ASP A 35 21.01 -12.47 49.53
CA ASP A 35 20.15 -11.34 49.12
C ASP A 35 20.27 -11.07 47.61
N PHE A 36 21.48 -11.16 47.06
CA PHE A 36 21.74 -11.05 45.62
C PHE A 36 21.05 -12.15 44.83
N LEU A 37 21.21 -13.42 45.22
CA LEU A 37 20.53 -14.55 44.59
C LEU A 37 19.00 -14.39 44.63
N LYS A 38 18.46 -13.93 45.77
CA LYS A 38 17.03 -13.70 45.93
C LYS A 38 16.50 -12.59 45.03
N THR A 39 17.25 -11.50 44.86
CA THR A 39 16.80 -10.31 44.12
C THR A 39 16.96 -10.45 42.61
N GLU A 40 17.99 -11.15 42.13
CA GLU A 40 18.28 -11.23 40.69
C GLU A 40 17.72 -12.50 40.02
N TYR A 41 17.77 -13.66 40.71
CA TYR A 41 17.46 -14.95 40.09
C TYR A 41 16.07 -15.50 40.43
N LEU A 42 15.52 -15.22 41.62
CA LEU A 42 14.22 -15.75 42.03
C LEU A 42 13.08 -14.91 41.49
N LYS A 43 12.33 -15.46 40.53
CA LYS A 43 11.12 -14.83 39.96
C LYS A 43 9.81 -15.37 40.54
N SER A 44 9.82 -16.59 41.09
CA SER A 44 8.63 -17.21 41.68
C SER A 44 8.38 -16.70 43.09
N ARG A 45 7.12 -16.35 43.39
CA ARG A 45 6.67 -15.87 44.70
C ARG A 45 7.00 -16.83 45.85
N THR A 46 6.75 -18.13 45.66
CA THR A 46 7.01 -19.14 46.70
C THR A 46 8.50 -19.27 46.99
N LEU A 47 9.34 -19.14 45.96
CA LEU A 47 10.79 -19.11 46.11
C LEU A 47 11.27 -17.86 46.83
N ILE A 48 10.72 -16.67 46.55
CA ILE A 48 11.08 -15.43 47.25
C ILE A 48 10.68 -15.49 48.73
N LEU A 49 9.50 -16.06 49.05
CA LEU A 49 9.05 -16.25 50.43
C LEU A 49 9.92 -17.23 51.20
N THR A 50 10.21 -18.40 50.62
CA THR A 50 11.09 -19.40 51.25
C THR A 50 12.52 -18.89 51.41
N ALA A 51 13.06 -18.19 50.41
CA ALA A 51 14.35 -17.53 50.52
C ALA A 51 14.35 -16.47 51.65
N SER A 52 13.32 -15.64 51.74
CA SER A 52 13.23 -14.63 52.81
C SER A 52 13.15 -15.26 54.20
N PHE A 53 12.51 -16.43 54.33
CA PHE A 53 12.51 -17.21 55.57
C PHE A 53 13.91 -17.71 55.95
N PHE A 54 14.65 -18.31 55.00
CA PHE A 54 16.05 -18.72 55.26
C PHE A 54 16.96 -17.54 55.58
N GLN A 55 16.75 -16.39 54.95
CA GLN A 55 17.51 -15.17 55.23
C GLN A 55 17.26 -14.65 56.65
N LEU A 56 16.01 -14.72 57.15
CA LEU A 56 15.69 -14.40 58.54
C LEU A 56 16.32 -15.40 59.52
N LEU A 57 16.38 -16.70 59.17
CA LEU A 57 17.06 -17.72 59.97
C LEU A 57 18.58 -17.43 60.08
N ILE A 58 19.22 -17.05 58.97
CA ILE A 58 20.63 -16.65 58.95
C ILE A 58 20.84 -15.42 59.85
N ILE A 59 19.95 -14.43 59.79
CA ILE A 59 20.02 -13.26 60.67
C ILE A 59 19.89 -13.68 62.14
N ALA A 60 18.94 -14.55 62.49
CA ALA A 60 18.74 -15.00 63.86
C ALA A 60 19.97 -15.72 64.44
N ILE A 61 20.61 -16.59 63.66
CA ILE A 61 21.87 -17.26 64.01
C ILE A 61 23.02 -16.26 64.14
N SER A 62 23.04 -15.22 63.30
CA SER A 62 24.06 -14.17 63.37
C SER A 62 23.90 -13.31 64.62
N VAL A 63 22.66 -13.01 65.02
CA VAL A 63 22.36 -12.25 66.23
C VAL A 63 22.80 -12.99 67.49
N SER A 64 22.55 -14.30 67.58
CA SER A 64 22.94 -15.10 68.75
C SER A 64 24.46 -15.23 68.90
N ASN A 65 25.20 -15.24 67.79
CA ASN A 65 26.66 -15.49 67.80
C ASN A 65 27.51 -14.21 67.80
N CYS A 66 27.03 -13.14 67.17
CA CYS A 66 27.85 -11.95 66.91
C CYS A 66 27.28 -10.65 67.47
N GLY A 67 26.02 -10.65 67.95
CA GLY A 67 25.39 -9.51 68.61
C GLY A 67 24.17 -8.94 67.87
N TRP A 68 23.44 -8.05 68.55
CA TRP A 68 22.18 -7.48 68.09
C TRP A 68 22.30 -6.55 66.87
N GLU A 69 23.52 -6.13 66.52
CA GLU A 69 23.84 -5.28 65.37
C GLU A 69 23.39 -5.92 64.03
N PHE A 70 23.32 -7.25 63.95
CA PHE A 70 22.81 -7.96 62.77
C PHE A 70 21.30 -7.79 62.54
N SER A 71 20.56 -7.30 63.54
CA SER A 71 19.11 -7.04 63.42
C SER A 71 18.81 -5.96 62.37
N PHE A 72 19.75 -5.05 62.08
CA PHE A 72 19.62 -4.03 61.04
C PHE A 72 19.47 -4.58 59.62
N LEU A 73 19.72 -5.87 59.40
CA LEU A 73 19.52 -6.55 58.12
C LEU A 73 18.07 -6.99 57.90
N ILE A 74 17.24 -7.05 58.94
CA ILE A 74 15.84 -7.49 58.86
C ILE A 74 15.03 -6.58 57.92
N PRO A 75 15.09 -5.23 58.04
CA PRO A 75 14.40 -4.35 57.08
C PRO A 75 14.81 -4.58 55.63
N CYS A 76 16.08 -4.88 55.35
CA CYS A 76 16.55 -5.17 53.99
C CYS A 76 15.95 -6.48 53.44
N SER A 77 15.91 -7.54 54.26
CA SER A 77 15.37 -8.84 53.85
C SER A 77 13.88 -8.77 53.49
N VAL A 78 13.13 -7.93 54.21
CA VAL A 78 11.68 -7.79 54.09
C VAL A 78 11.26 -6.67 53.14
N ALA A 79 12.17 -5.75 52.80
CA ALA A 79 11.91 -4.58 51.94
C ALA A 79 11.16 -4.90 50.64
N ILE A 80 11.46 -6.04 50.03
CA ILE A 80 10.86 -6.50 48.77
C ILE A 80 9.32 -6.62 48.88
N PHE A 81 8.80 -7.01 50.04
CA PHE A 81 7.37 -7.21 50.24
C PHE A 81 6.58 -5.91 50.44
N PHE A 82 7.23 -4.81 50.84
CA PHE A 82 6.57 -3.50 50.90
C PHE A 82 6.20 -2.97 49.51
N SER A 83 6.86 -3.47 48.45
CA SER A 83 6.47 -3.17 47.06
C SER A 83 5.40 -4.10 46.49
N SER A 84 4.94 -5.09 47.26
CA SER A 84 3.90 -6.02 46.80
C SER A 84 2.53 -5.33 46.76
N LYS A 85 1.76 -5.59 45.69
CA LYS A 85 0.37 -5.10 45.57
C LYS A 85 -0.60 -5.82 46.51
N GLU A 86 -0.15 -6.90 47.15
CA GLU A 86 -0.97 -7.72 48.03
C GLU A 86 -0.91 -7.22 49.47
N LYS A 87 -2.06 -6.73 49.97
CA LYS A 87 -2.24 -6.33 51.36
C LYS A 87 -1.73 -7.35 52.41
N PRO A 88 -1.93 -8.68 52.29
CA PRO A 88 -1.45 -9.61 53.32
C PRO A 88 0.08 -9.70 53.40
N LEU A 89 0.79 -9.64 52.28
CA LEU A 89 2.26 -9.66 52.27
C LEU A 89 2.86 -8.39 52.86
N PHE A 90 2.22 -7.24 52.59
CA PHE A 90 2.60 -5.98 53.22
C PHE A 90 2.42 -6.03 54.74
N VAL A 91 1.29 -6.57 55.23
CA VAL A 91 1.03 -6.71 56.68
C VAL A 91 2.01 -7.68 57.33
N ALA A 92 2.31 -8.82 56.68
CA ALA A 92 3.30 -9.77 57.17
C ALA A 92 4.72 -9.17 57.21
N ALA A 93 5.09 -8.38 56.20
CA ALA A 93 6.35 -7.67 56.16
C ALA A 93 6.48 -6.67 57.34
N PHE A 94 5.41 -5.92 57.58
CA PHE A 94 5.36 -4.96 58.68
C PHE A 94 5.42 -5.64 60.05
N SER A 95 4.73 -6.78 60.23
CA SER A 95 4.80 -7.53 61.50
C SER A 95 6.19 -8.05 61.78
N VAL A 96 6.88 -8.62 60.78
CA VAL A 96 8.27 -9.09 60.91
C VAL A 96 9.23 -7.95 61.27
N LEU A 97 9.01 -6.74 60.75
CA LEU A 97 9.83 -5.57 61.04
C LEU A 97 9.70 -5.09 62.51
N LEU A 98 8.54 -5.32 63.14
CA LEU A 98 8.26 -4.91 64.52
C LEU A 98 8.76 -5.90 65.58
N VAL A 99 8.84 -7.21 65.27
CA VAL A 99 9.27 -8.25 66.23
C VAL A 99 10.59 -7.89 66.96
N PRO A 100 11.65 -7.42 66.29
CA PRO A 100 12.93 -7.13 66.95
C PRO A 100 12.86 -6.00 67.98
N VAL A 101 11.90 -5.08 67.87
CA VAL A 101 11.76 -3.93 68.80
C VAL A 101 11.51 -4.39 70.24
N PHE A 102 10.92 -5.58 70.43
CA PHE A 102 10.66 -6.14 71.76
C PHE A 102 11.87 -6.84 72.39
N PHE A 103 12.85 -7.25 71.59
CA PHE A 103 13.99 -8.06 72.05
C PHE A 103 15.33 -7.31 72.02
N ILE A 104 15.46 -6.26 71.21
CA ILE A 104 16.69 -5.48 71.06
C ILE A 104 16.96 -4.62 72.31
N PRO A 105 18.24 -4.51 72.77
CA PRO A 105 18.61 -3.62 73.87
C PRO A 105 18.23 -2.14 73.62
N PRO A 106 17.78 -1.40 74.64
CA PRO A 106 17.23 -0.04 74.48
C PRO A 106 18.22 0.98 73.87
N VAL A 107 19.51 0.70 73.94
CA VAL A 107 20.58 1.52 73.35
C VAL A 107 20.51 1.55 71.81
N ILE A 108 20.07 0.46 71.17
CA ILE A 108 20.15 0.24 69.72
C ILE A 108 18.78 0.46 69.03
N ILE A 109 17.68 0.51 69.80
CA ILE A 109 16.31 0.61 69.27
C ILE A 109 16.12 1.85 68.36
N LYS A 110 16.67 3.01 68.74
CA LYS A 110 16.52 4.25 67.97
C LYS A 110 17.17 4.14 66.58
N ASP A 111 18.36 3.58 66.52
CA ASP A 111 19.09 3.36 65.27
C ASP A 111 18.36 2.35 64.38
N TYR A 112 17.80 1.30 64.98
CA TYR A 112 17.02 0.28 64.26
C TYR A 112 15.78 0.90 63.59
N LEU A 113 15.02 1.69 64.35
CA LEU A 113 13.83 2.37 63.82
C LEU A 113 14.20 3.34 62.69
N LEU A 114 15.26 4.13 62.85
CA LEU A 114 15.70 5.09 61.84
C LEU A 114 16.13 4.39 60.55
N ILE A 115 16.96 3.34 60.64
CA ILE A 115 17.42 2.57 59.47
C ILE A 115 16.25 1.88 58.79
N SER A 116 15.34 1.29 59.56
CA SER A 116 14.16 0.61 59.02
C SER A 116 13.26 1.57 58.23
N ALA A 117 13.01 2.78 58.77
CA ALA A 117 12.25 3.81 58.10
C ALA A 117 12.93 4.27 56.80
N LEU A 118 14.25 4.44 56.81
CA LEU A 118 15.02 4.83 55.63
C LEU A 118 14.98 3.76 54.54
N VAL A 119 15.11 2.47 54.90
CA VAL A 119 15.02 1.35 53.94
C VAL A 119 13.62 1.25 53.34
N VAL A 120 12.57 1.40 54.14
CA VAL A 120 11.18 1.38 53.65
C VAL A 120 10.92 2.58 52.72
N TYR A 121 11.35 3.78 53.11
CA TYR A 121 11.15 5.00 52.34
C TYR A 121 11.85 4.94 50.97
N THR A 122 13.11 4.54 50.95
CA THR A 122 13.88 4.38 49.70
C THR A 122 13.30 3.31 48.79
N LYS A 123 12.82 2.19 49.35
CA LYS A 123 12.13 1.15 48.58
C LYS A 123 10.80 1.64 47.99
N TYR A 124 10.05 2.43 48.75
CA TYR A 124 8.83 3.08 48.27
C TYR A 124 9.13 4.01 47.09
N LEU A 125 10.11 4.92 47.22
CA LEU A 125 10.54 5.82 46.15
C LEU A 125 11.00 5.06 44.89
N HIS A 126 11.79 4.01 45.06
CA HIS A 126 12.26 3.21 43.92
C HIS A 126 11.08 2.55 43.17
N THR A 127 10.11 2.01 43.91
CA THR A 127 8.95 1.35 43.31
C THR A 127 8.04 2.33 42.57
N THR A 128 7.78 3.50 43.15
CA THR A 128 6.96 4.53 42.49
C THR A 128 7.65 5.09 41.26
N PHE A 129 8.98 5.25 41.29
CA PHE A 129 9.77 5.67 40.14
C PHE A 129 9.73 4.63 39.01
N GLU A 130 9.96 3.35 39.30
CA GLU A 130 9.90 2.27 38.30
C GLU A 130 8.50 2.15 37.66
N ILE A 131 7.43 2.24 38.44
CA ILE A 131 6.05 2.25 37.90
C ILE A 131 5.83 3.45 36.99
N SER A 132 6.31 4.64 37.39
CA SER A 132 6.18 5.86 36.58
C SER A 132 6.97 5.76 35.28
N ARG A 133 8.19 5.20 35.35
CA ARG A 133 9.04 4.93 34.20
C ARG A 133 8.38 3.95 33.22
N GLN A 134 7.80 2.86 33.72
CA GLN A 134 7.06 1.91 32.89
C GLN A 134 5.89 2.57 32.17
N LYS A 135 5.06 3.33 32.90
CA LYS A 135 3.94 4.08 32.30
C LYS A 135 4.41 5.08 31.24
N TYR A 136 5.54 5.75 31.47
CA TYR A 136 6.11 6.69 30.51
C TYR A 136 6.54 5.99 29.22
N LEU A 137 7.22 4.83 29.33
CA LEU A 137 7.60 4.02 28.17
C LEU A 137 6.39 3.49 27.40
N GLU A 138 5.38 2.97 28.10
CA GLU A 138 4.11 2.55 27.48
C GLU A 138 3.42 3.68 26.72
N ASN A 139 3.42 4.90 27.28
CA ASN A 139 2.83 6.06 26.63
C ASN A 139 3.61 6.48 25.38
N ILE A 140 4.95 6.40 25.40
CA ILE A 140 5.77 6.64 24.20
C ILE A 140 5.43 5.65 23.10
N ASP A 141 5.31 4.36 23.42
CA ASP A 141 5.00 3.34 22.43
C ASP A 141 3.58 3.51 21.87
N LYS A 142 2.60 3.88 22.71
CA LYS A 142 1.25 4.25 22.24
C LYS A 142 1.27 5.45 21.30
N LEU A 143 2.02 6.51 21.63
CA LEU A 143 2.17 7.68 20.78
C LEU A 143 2.83 7.36 19.44
N ARG A 144 3.80 6.45 19.43
CA ARG A 144 4.44 5.98 18.19
C ARG A 144 3.44 5.22 17.30
N LEU A 145 2.70 4.29 17.88
CA LEU A 145 1.68 3.53 17.15
C LEU A 145 0.59 4.46 16.57
N LEU A 146 0.13 5.42 17.36
CA LEU A 146 -0.85 6.40 16.90
C LEU A 146 -0.32 7.26 15.74
N ASN A 147 0.93 7.71 15.81
CA ASN A 147 1.56 8.46 14.72
C ASN A 147 1.68 7.63 13.43
N ILE A 148 2.02 6.33 13.53
CA ILE A 148 2.07 5.43 12.38
C ILE A 148 0.67 5.29 11.75
N GLN A 149 -0.37 5.09 12.57
CA GLN A 149 -1.74 5.01 12.09
C GLN A 149 -2.20 6.32 11.43
N LEU A 150 -1.91 7.47 12.04
CA LEU A 150 -2.23 8.78 11.47
C LEU A 150 -1.55 9.01 10.12
N ASN A 151 -0.26 8.66 10.00
CA ASN A 151 0.47 8.79 8.75
C ASN A 151 -0.09 7.87 7.65
N ARG A 152 -0.49 6.65 8.01
CA ARG A 152 -1.15 5.72 7.09
C ARG A 152 -2.48 6.28 6.59
N LEU A 153 -3.37 6.69 7.51
CA LEU A 153 -4.65 7.29 7.16
C LEU A 153 -4.50 8.55 6.30
N LYS A 154 -3.48 9.38 6.60
CA LYS A 154 -3.14 10.54 5.78
C LYS A 154 -2.73 10.15 4.36
N SER A 155 -1.91 9.11 4.21
CA SER A 155 -1.53 8.60 2.88
C SER A 155 -2.73 8.09 2.09
N GLU A 156 -3.56 7.26 2.73
CA GLU A 156 -4.79 6.72 2.11
C GLU A 156 -5.76 7.86 1.70
N LEU A 157 -5.88 8.90 2.52
CA LEU A 157 -6.69 10.07 2.20
C LEU A 157 -6.13 10.87 1.01
N LEU A 158 -4.82 11.06 0.95
CA LEU A 158 -4.16 11.75 -0.17
C LEU A 158 -4.31 10.97 -1.49
N GLU A 159 -4.15 9.65 -1.45
CA GLU A 159 -4.38 8.78 -2.61
C GLU A 159 -5.83 8.86 -3.09
N SER A 160 -6.80 8.81 -2.17
CA SER A 160 -8.22 8.96 -2.49
C SER A 160 -8.52 10.34 -3.08
N GLN A 161 -7.95 11.42 -2.54
CA GLN A 161 -8.10 12.76 -3.10
C GLN A 161 -7.51 12.87 -4.51
N GLN A 162 -6.33 12.29 -4.75
CA GLN A 162 -5.72 12.25 -6.09
C GLN A 162 -6.60 11.47 -7.07
N TYR A 163 -7.13 10.33 -6.65
CA TYR A 163 -8.04 9.52 -7.46
C TYR A 163 -9.32 10.27 -7.81
N ILE A 164 -9.96 10.93 -6.84
CA ILE A 164 -11.16 11.75 -7.07
C ILE A 164 -10.85 12.90 -8.02
N LYS A 165 -9.70 13.57 -7.87
CA LYS A 165 -9.28 14.64 -8.78
C LYS A 165 -9.10 14.14 -10.21
N GLN A 166 -8.42 13.01 -10.39
CA GLN A 166 -8.25 12.39 -11.71
C GLN A 166 -9.60 12.00 -12.33
N LEU A 167 -10.51 11.43 -11.54
CA LEU A 167 -11.87 11.12 -12.00
C LEU A 167 -12.64 12.37 -12.40
N ALA A 168 -12.56 13.45 -11.61
CA ALA A 168 -13.21 14.72 -11.91
C ALA A 168 -12.66 15.34 -13.21
N GLU A 169 -11.34 15.35 -13.39
CA GLU A 169 -10.67 15.82 -14.62
C GLU A 169 -11.14 15.02 -15.84
N LYS A 170 -11.14 13.69 -15.77
CA LYS A 170 -11.63 12.83 -16.85
C LYS A 170 -13.12 13.04 -17.15
N THR A 171 -13.94 13.18 -16.11
CA THR A 171 -15.38 13.46 -16.26
C THR A 171 -15.60 14.80 -16.96
N GLN A 172 -14.80 15.81 -16.63
CA GLN A 172 -14.88 17.12 -17.27
C GLN A 172 -14.43 17.06 -18.74
N GLN A 173 -13.36 16.34 -19.05
CA GLN A 173 -12.93 16.08 -20.42
C GLN A 173 -14.05 15.40 -21.23
N MET A 174 -14.79 14.45 -20.65
CA MET A 174 -15.92 13.80 -21.31
C MET A 174 -17.09 14.77 -21.57
N LYS A 175 -17.43 15.62 -20.59
CA LYS A 175 -18.45 16.66 -20.77
C LYS A 175 -18.06 17.61 -21.90
N MET A 176 -16.80 18.06 -21.92
CA MET A 176 -16.26 18.90 -22.99
C MET A 176 -16.31 18.21 -24.35
N ALA A 177 -15.90 16.94 -24.44
CA ALA A 177 -15.96 16.16 -25.67
C ALA A 177 -17.39 16.00 -26.20
N SER A 178 -18.36 15.74 -25.31
CA SER A 178 -19.79 15.68 -25.69
C SER A 178 -20.29 17.03 -26.18
N SER A 179 -20.02 18.12 -25.45
CA SER A 179 -20.49 19.45 -25.85
C SER A 179 -19.86 19.92 -27.17
N LEU A 180 -18.60 19.57 -27.44
CA LEU A 180 -17.94 19.86 -28.71
C LEU A 180 -18.55 19.08 -29.87
N HIS A 181 -18.89 17.80 -29.66
CA HIS A 181 -19.60 17.01 -30.67
C HIS A 181 -20.95 17.64 -31.04
N ASP A 182 -21.73 18.02 -30.03
CA ASP A 182 -23.11 18.47 -30.25
C ASP A 182 -23.18 19.90 -30.80
N SER A 183 -22.20 20.76 -30.48
CA SER A 183 -22.14 22.12 -31.03
C SER A 183 -21.38 22.15 -32.36
N VAL A 184 -20.09 21.84 -32.35
CA VAL A 184 -19.20 22.00 -33.51
C VAL A 184 -19.40 20.90 -34.54
N GLY A 185 -19.67 19.66 -34.11
CA GLY A 185 -19.94 18.56 -35.02
C GLY A 185 -21.18 18.80 -35.89
N HIS A 186 -22.28 19.26 -35.29
CA HIS A 186 -23.48 19.64 -36.03
C HIS A 186 -23.25 20.85 -36.93
N SER A 187 -22.54 21.89 -36.47
CA SER A 187 -22.23 23.06 -37.31
C SER A 187 -21.39 22.70 -38.54
N LEU A 188 -20.38 21.83 -38.39
CA LEU A 188 -19.55 21.36 -39.51
C LEU A 188 -20.34 20.48 -40.49
N ALA A 189 -21.23 19.62 -39.99
CA ALA A 189 -22.12 18.83 -40.85
C ALA A 189 -23.07 19.73 -41.67
N ALA A 190 -23.67 20.76 -41.04
CA ALA A 190 -24.51 21.74 -41.71
C ALA A 190 -23.74 22.55 -42.77
N LEU A 191 -22.51 23.00 -42.44
CA LEU A 191 -21.62 23.67 -43.38
C LEU A 191 -21.29 22.80 -44.59
N ASN A 192 -21.03 21.51 -44.38
CA ASN A 192 -20.75 20.57 -45.45
C ASN A 192 -21.97 20.38 -46.37
N ILE A 193 -23.19 20.31 -45.80
CA ILE A 193 -24.43 20.26 -46.59
C ILE A 193 -24.62 21.54 -47.41
N GLN A 194 -24.41 22.71 -46.80
CA GLN A 194 -24.53 24.00 -47.48
C GLN A 194 -23.51 24.17 -48.60
N LEU A 195 -22.25 23.78 -48.38
CA LEU A 195 -21.19 23.83 -49.40
C LEU A 195 -21.49 22.87 -50.56
N ASN A 196 -22.00 21.66 -50.28
CA ASN A 196 -22.43 20.73 -51.34
C ASN A 196 -23.63 21.25 -52.13
N ALA A 197 -24.60 21.88 -51.47
CA ALA A 197 -25.73 22.52 -52.14
C ALA A 197 -25.25 23.68 -53.04
N LEU A 198 -24.34 24.52 -52.54
CA LEU A 198 -23.74 25.62 -53.29
C LEU A 198 -22.95 25.12 -54.51
N LYS A 199 -22.16 24.05 -54.35
CA LYS A 199 -21.45 23.41 -55.46
C LYS A 199 -22.42 22.96 -56.56
N THR A 200 -23.50 22.26 -56.19
CA THR A 200 -24.53 21.78 -57.13
C THR A 200 -25.22 22.93 -57.88
N LEU A 201 -25.46 24.08 -57.22
CA LEU A 201 -26.06 25.25 -57.84
C LEU A 201 -25.12 25.97 -58.81
N LEU A 202 -23.83 26.06 -58.47
CA LEU A 202 -22.80 26.68 -59.33
C LEU A 202 -22.53 25.83 -60.58
N ASP A 203 -22.55 24.50 -60.43
CA ASP A 203 -22.41 23.54 -61.53
C ASP A 203 -23.54 23.71 -62.56
N LYS A 204 -24.79 23.78 -62.08
CA LYS A 204 -25.97 24.04 -62.93
C LYS A 204 -25.95 25.38 -63.65
N LYS A 205 -25.19 26.38 -63.15
CA LYS A 205 -25.05 27.70 -63.77
C LYS A 205 -23.82 27.82 -64.68
N GLY A 206 -23.03 26.77 -64.85
CA GLY A 206 -21.81 26.77 -65.69
C GLY A 206 -20.65 27.58 -65.10
N VAL A 207 -20.72 28.01 -63.84
CA VAL A 207 -19.70 28.88 -63.21
C VAL A 207 -18.46 28.09 -62.76
N LEU A 208 -18.58 26.76 -62.63
CA LEU A 208 -17.47 25.88 -62.24
C LEU A 208 -16.48 25.59 -63.40
N GLU A 209 -16.70 26.15 -64.59
CA GLU A 209 -15.72 26.12 -65.69
C GLU A 209 -14.46 26.95 -65.37
N ASP A 210 -14.53 27.87 -64.41
CA ASP A 210 -13.34 28.56 -63.87
C ASP A 210 -12.61 27.66 -62.86
N ASP A 211 -11.45 27.15 -63.27
CA ASP A 211 -10.57 26.27 -62.48
C ASP A 211 -10.26 26.83 -61.08
N LYS A 212 -10.14 28.16 -60.92
CA LYS A 212 -9.85 28.77 -59.62
C LYS A 212 -11.03 28.62 -58.65
N ILE A 213 -12.26 28.81 -59.13
CA ILE A 213 -13.47 28.69 -58.32
C ILE A 213 -13.68 27.23 -57.91
N ASN A 214 -13.45 26.30 -58.83
CA ASN A 214 -13.60 24.86 -58.58
C ASN A 214 -12.56 24.33 -57.57
N GLN A 215 -11.31 24.83 -57.63
CA GLN A 215 -10.26 24.53 -56.64
C GLN A 215 -10.61 25.06 -55.24
N ILE A 216 -11.06 26.32 -55.12
CA ILE A 216 -11.42 26.92 -53.82
C ILE A 216 -12.57 26.15 -53.18
N MET A 217 -13.61 25.80 -53.94
CA MET A 217 -14.76 25.05 -53.44
C MET A 217 -14.36 23.64 -52.98
N SER A 218 -13.54 22.95 -53.77
CA SER A 218 -13.04 21.61 -53.44
C SER A 218 -12.16 21.62 -52.19
N SER A 219 -11.33 22.65 -52.03
CA SER A 219 -10.51 22.86 -50.85
C SER A 219 -11.37 23.10 -49.60
N CYS A 220 -12.39 23.97 -49.67
CA CYS A 220 -13.32 24.20 -48.55
C CYS A 220 -14.07 22.93 -48.11
N LEU A 221 -14.55 22.13 -49.06
CA LEU A 221 -15.20 20.84 -48.77
C LEU A 221 -14.22 19.85 -48.12
N MET A 222 -12.99 19.77 -48.62
CA MET A 222 -11.95 18.91 -48.04
C MET A 222 -11.59 19.34 -46.62
N HIS A 223 -11.37 20.63 -46.38
CA HIS A 223 -11.03 21.16 -45.05
C HIS A 223 -12.15 20.98 -44.03
N THR A 224 -13.42 21.13 -44.43
CA THR A 224 -14.57 20.88 -43.55
C THR A 224 -14.75 19.40 -43.23
N GLN A 225 -14.57 18.49 -44.21
CA GLN A 225 -14.58 17.04 -43.97
C GLN A 225 -13.44 16.58 -43.05
N LEU A 226 -12.22 17.09 -43.28
CA LEU A 226 -11.07 16.79 -42.42
C LEU A 226 -11.29 17.30 -41.00
N SER A 227 -11.82 18.53 -40.84
CA SER A 227 -12.10 19.10 -39.52
C SER A 227 -13.17 18.31 -38.77
N TYR A 228 -14.21 17.84 -39.47
CA TYR A 228 -15.24 16.99 -38.89
C TYR A 228 -14.68 15.61 -38.48
N GLN A 229 -13.86 14.98 -39.31
CA GLN A 229 -13.21 13.71 -38.98
C GLN A 229 -12.25 13.85 -37.80
N ASN A 230 -11.47 14.94 -37.73
CA ASN A 230 -10.57 15.22 -36.61
C ASN A 230 -11.34 15.41 -35.30
N LEU A 231 -12.45 16.16 -35.34
CA LEU A 231 -13.30 16.35 -34.17
C LEU A 231 -13.94 15.03 -33.73
N ARG A 232 -14.44 14.23 -34.68
CA ARG A 232 -14.96 12.91 -34.41
C ARG A 232 -13.90 12.05 -33.72
N ASN A 233 -12.71 11.93 -34.28
CA ASN A 233 -11.62 11.15 -33.69
C ASN A 233 -11.22 11.62 -32.28
N PHE A 234 -11.18 12.94 -32.05
CA PHE A 234 -10.92 13.52 -30.73
C PHE A 234 -11.99 13.14 -29.69
N VAL A 235 -13.27 13.21 -30.06
CA VAL A 235 -14.39 12.84 -29.18
C VAL A 235 -14.43 11.33 -28.93
N TYR A 236 -14.18 10.51 -29.96
CA TYR A 236 -14.15 9.06 -29.84
C TYR A 236 -12.98 8.58 -28.97
N SER A 237 -11.76 9.10 -29.14
CA SER A 237 -10.63 8.78 -28.25
C SER A 237 -10.90 9.19 -26.80
N SER A 238 -11.56 10.33 -26.58
CA SER A 238 -11.94 10.78 -25.24
C SER A 238 -13.03 9.91 -24.58
N ARG A 239 -13.96 9.33 -25.36
CA ARG A 239 -15.04 8.43 -24.87
C ARG A 239 -14.63 6.96 -24.78
N ALA A 240 -13.77 6.49 -25.68
CA ALA A 240 -13.32 5.09 -25.76
C ALA A 240 -12.53 4.65 -24.52
N SER A 241 -11.99 5.59 -23.75
CA SER A 241 -11.40 5.35 -22.43
C SER A 241 -12.38 4.79 -21.38
N PHE A 242 -13.71 4.81 -21.61
CA PHE A 242 -14.72 4.55 -20.57
C PHE A 242 -15.84 3.56 -20.94
N LEU A 243 -15.93 3.07 -22.18
CA LEU A 243 -16.77 1.93 -22.52
C LEU A 243 -15.92 0.66 -22.45
N SER A 244 -16.47 -0.44 -21.90
CA SER A 244 -15.83 -1.76 -21.99
C SER A 244 -15.38 -2.01 -23.44
N LYS A 245 -14.12 -2.39 -23.63
CA LYS A 245 -13.54 -2.68 -24.94
C LYS A 245 -14.33 -3.75 -25.67
N ALA A 246 -14.89 -4.71 -24.93
CA ALA A 246 -15.79 -5.72 -25.47
C ALA A 246 -17.07 -5.10 -26.07
N ASN A 247 -17.71 -4.16 -25.37
CA ASN A 247 -18.91 -3.47 -25.88
C ASN A 247 -18.59 -2.64 -27.13
N TYR A 248 -17.43 -1.99 -27.18
CA TYR A 248 -17.02 -1.25 -28.36
C TYR A 248 -16.78 -2.18 -29.57
N LEU A 249 -16.11 -3.31 -29.36
CA LEU A 249 -15.91 -4.33 -30.40
C LEU A 249 -17.25 -4.85 -30.95
N ASN A 250 -18.17 -5.21 -30.05
CA ASN A 250 -19.51 -5.67 -30.43
C ASN A 250 -20.25 -4.61 -31.25
N ASN A 251 -20.23 -3.34 -30.81
CA ASN A 251 -20.82 -2.25 -31.57
C ASN A 251 -20.23 -2.08 -32.97
N VAL A 252 -18.91 -2.26 -33.15
CA VAL A 252 -18.29 -2.17 -34.49
C VAL A 252 -18.83 -3.26 -35.41
N ILE A 253 -19.05 -4.45 -34.87
CA ILE A 253 -19.54 -5.62 -35.61
C ILE A 253 -21.04 -5.49 -35.91
N GLU A 254 -21.86 -5.12 -34.93
CA GLU A 254 -23.30 -4.95 -35.09
C GLU A 254 -23.66 -3.85 -36.11
N ASN A 255 -22.80 -2.83 -36.26
CA ASN A 255 -23.02 -1.77 -37.25
C ASN A 255 -22.60 -2.17 -38.68
N PHE A 256 -22.05 -3.37 -38.90
CA PHE A 256 -21.64 -3.83 -40.21
C PHE A 256 -22.74 -4.69 -40.86
N ASN A 257 -23.42 -4.12 -41.86
CA ASN A 257 -24.64 -4.71 -42.43
C ASN A 257 -24.44 -5.42 -43.79
N PHE A 258 -23.20 -5.59 -44.26
CA PHE A 258 -22.94 -6.17 -45.58
C PHE A 258 -23.06 -7.70 -45.61
N CYS A 259 -22.51 -8.39 -44.61
CA CYS A 259 -22.53 -9.85 -44.51
C CYS A 259 -22.41 -10.31 -43.04
N GLU A 260 -22.63 -11.60 -42.76
CA GLU A 260 -22.55 -12.15 -41.40
C GLU A 260 -21.13 -12.06 -40.84
N VAL A 261 -20.96 -11.46 -39.66
CA VAL A 261 -19.67 -11.38 -38.96
C VAL A 261 -19.65 -12.33 -37.77
N LYS A 262 -18.73 -13.29 -37.78
CA LYS A 262 -18.51 -14.24 -36.68
C LYS A 262 -17.33 -13.77 -35.84
N LEU A 263 -17.61 -13.32 -34.64
CA LEU A 263 -16.60 -12.91 -33.68
C LEU A 263 -16.19 -14.08 -32.77
N VAL A 264 -14.88 -14.28 -32.64
CA VAL A 264 -14.28 -15.16 -31.64
C VAL A 264 -13.29 -14.34 -30.82
N THR A 265 -13.48 -14.32 -29.51
CA THR A 265 -12.60 -13.63 -28.57
C THR A 265 -11.96 -14.64 -27.62
N GLU A 266 -10.65 -14.53 -27.46
CA GLU A 266 -9.89 -15.38 -26.52
C GLU A 266 -9.08 -14.50 -25.57
N GLY A 267 -9.13 -14.84 -24.28
CA GLY A 267 -8.52 -14.05 -23.21
C GLY A 267 -9.32 -12.80 -22.85
N ASN A 268 -8.72 -11.93 -22.04
CA ASN A 268 -9.38 -10.73 -21.55
C ASN A 268 -9.05 -9.52 -22.45
N ILE A 269 -10.08 -9.03 -23.14
CA ILE A 269 -9.98 -7.87 -24.05
C ILE A 269 -9.69 -6.59 -23.25
N GLU A 270 -10.15 -6.52 -22.00
CA GLU A 270 -9.92 -5.35 -21.15
C GLU A 270 -8.44 -5.15 -20.82
N ASP A 271 -7.63 -6.20 -20.88
CA ASP A 271 -6.18 -6.16 -20.60
C ASP A 271 -5.36 -5.62 -21.79
N ILE A 272 -5.95 -5.48 -22.98
CA ILE A 272 -5.27 -4.90 -24.15
C ILE A 272 -4.98 -3.42 -23.90
N PRO A 273 -3.74 -2.92 -24.00
CA PRO A 273 -3.45 -1.49 -23.86
C PRO A 273 -4.31 -0.62 -24.78
N SER A 274 -4.89 0.47 -24.27
CA SER A 274 -5.89 1.27 -25.02
C SER A 274 -5.38 1.77 -26.37
N HIS A 275 -4.11 2.20 -26.46
CA HIS A 275 -3.51 2.64 -27.72
C HIS A 275 -3.40 1.51 -28.77
N ILE A 276 -3.21 0.26 -28.34
CA ILE A 276 -3.20 -0.92 -29.22
C ILE A 276 -4.63 -1.22 -29.64
N PHE A 277 -5.55 -1.26 -28.69
CA PHE A 277 -6.96 -1.55 -28.95
C PHE A 277 -7.56 -0.56 -29.97
N GLU A 278 -7.35 0.74 -29.80
CA GLU A 278 -7.87 1.77 -30.72
C GLU A 278 -7.36 1.58 -32.16
N ASN A 279 -6.08 1.27 -32.34
CA ASN A 279 -5.50 1.04 -33.64
C ASN A 279 -5.97 -0.28 -34.26
N LEU A 280 -6.09 -1.36 -33.48
CA LEU A 280 -6.68 -2.61 -33.93
C LEU A 280 -8.14 -2.43 -34.38
N MET A 281 -8.92 -1.62 -33.67
CA MET A 281 -10.30 -1.31 -34.07
C MET A 281 -10.37 -0.45 -35.33
N ALA A 282 -9.43 0.46 -35.53
CA ALA A 282 -9.31 1.20 -36.78
C ALA A 282 -8.97 0.27 -37.96
N ILE A 283 -8.06 -0.69 -37.75
CA ILE A 283 -7.72 -1.72 -38.75
C ILE A 283 -8.92 -2.61 -39.04
N LEU A 284 -9.66 -3.05 -38.03
CA LEU A 284 -10.88 -3.84 -38.18
C LEU A 284 -11.92 -3.10 -39.05
N LYS A 285 -12.18 -1.82 -38.76
CA LYS A 285 -13.11 -1.01 -39.56
C LYS A 285 -12.67 -0.89 -41.01
N GLU A 286 -11.39 -0.61 -41.26
CA GLU A 286 -10.86 -0.49 -42.62
C GLU A 286 -10.94 -1.83 -43.37
N ALA A 287 -10.66 -2.94 -42.69
CA ALA A 287 -10.79 -4.29 -43.25
C ALA A 287 -12.24 -4.61 -43.62
N LEU A 288 -13.21 -4.31 -42.75
CA LEU A 288 -14.63 -4.50 -43.02
C LEU A 288 -15.10 -3.62 -44.19
N VAL A 289 -14.62 -2.38 -44.28
CA VAL A 289 -14.87 -1.50 -45.43
C VAL A 289 -14.31 -2.12 -46.71
N ASN A 290 -13.09 -2.66 -46.68
CA ASN A 290 -12.49 -3.33 -47.84
C ASN A 290 -13.31 -4.54 -48.28
N VAL A 291 -13.79 -5.38 -47.33
CA VAL A 291 -14.69 -6.49 -47.64
C VAL A 291 -15.96 -5.98 -48.33
N SER A 292 -16.63 -4.96 -47.77
CA SER A 292 -17.88 -4.44 -48.35
C SER A 292 -17.72 -3.81 -49.74
N LYS A 293 -16.53 -3.28 -50.06
CA LYS A 293 -16.25 -2.61 -51.34
C LYS A 293 -15.69 -3.54 -52.41
N HIS A 294 -14.93 -4.55 -52.01
CA HIS A 294 -14.08 -5.33 -52.92
C HIS A 294 -14.36 -6.83 -52.90
N SER A 295 -15.04 -7.36 -51.88
CA SER A 295 -15.37 -8.78 -51.76
C SER A 295 -16.83 -9.07 -52.17
N ASP A 296 -17.10 -10.33 -52.50
CA ASP A 296 -18.41 -10.95 -52.67
C ASP A 296 -18.74 -11.89 -51.50
N ALA A 297 -18.03 -11.75 -50.38
CA ALA A 297 -18.19 -12.58 -49.19
C ALA A 297 -19.61 -12.59 -48.62
N THR A 298 -20.02 -13.77 -48.17
CA THR A 298 -21.26 -13.97 -47.40
C THR A 298 -21.01 -14.05 -45.90
N SER A 299 -19.75 -14.26 -45.48
CA SER A 299 -19.36 -14.25 -44.07
C SER A 299 -17.92 -13.77 -43.87
N VAL A 300 -17.70 -13.05 -42.78
CA VAL A 300 -16.38 -12.64 -42.26
C VAL A 300 -16.18 -13.26 -40.89
N LYS A 301 -15.02 -13.84 -40.65
CA LYS A 301 -14.59 -14.30 -39.34
C LYS A 301 -13.56 -13.33 -38.77
N VAL A 302 -13.78 -12.91 -37.53
CA VAL A 302 -12.90 -12.02 -36.78
C VAL A 302 -12.45 -12.74 -35.51
N TRP A 303 -11.14 -12.90 -35.35
CA TRP A 303 -10.55 -13.41 -34.11
C TRP A 303 -9.75 -12.31 -33.43
N LEU A 304 -10.03 -12.09 -32.15
CA LEU A 304 -9.25 -11.22 -31.29
C LEU A 304 -8.73 -12.02 -30.09
N ILE A 305 -7.43 -12.30 -30.10
CA ILE A 305 -6.75 -13.10 -29.09
C ILE A 305 -5.88 -12.17 -28.25
N SER A 306 -6.12 -12.14 -26.94
CA SER A 306 -5.38 -11.36 -25.96
C SER A 306 -4.72 -12.29 -24.95
N ASN A 307 -3.40 -12.20 -24.80
CA ASN A 307 -2.69 -12.85 -23.70
C ASN A 307 -1.56 -11.95 -23.19
N PRO A 308 -0.87 -12.32 -22.10
CA PRO A 308 0.16 -11.46 -21.51
C PRO A 308 1.39 -11.17 -22.40
N GLU A 309 1.60 -11.92 -23.48
CA GLU A 309 2.79 -11.80 -24.34
C GLU A 309 2.51 -11.09 -25.65
N TYR A 310 1.29 -11.21 -26.17
CA TYR A 310 0.91 -10.63 -27.46
C TYR A 310 -0.60 -10.39 -27.58
N VAL A 311 -0.95 -9.56 -28.56
CA VAL A 311 -2.31 -9.41 -29.08
C VAL A 311 -2.31 -9.78 -30.55
N ARG A 312 -3.29 -10.59 -30.97
CA ARG A 312 -3.47 -10.96 -32.37
C ARG A 312 -4.88 -10.62 -32.83
N LEU A 313 -4.98 -9.86 -33.92
CA LEU A 313 -6.21 -9.62 -34.65
C LEU A 313 -6.13 -10.34 -35.99
N GLN A 314 -7.08 -11.23 -36.26
CA GLN A 314 -7.21 -11.92 -37.53
C GLN A 314 -8.59 -11.67 -38.11
N ILE A 315 -8.63 -11.32 -39.39
CA ILE A 315 -9.86 -11.02 -40.13
C ILE A 315 -9.78 -11.83 -41.43
N HIS A 316 -10.81 -12.61 -41.71
CA HIS A 316 -10.85 -13.45 -42.90
C HIS A 316 -12.26 -13.51 -43.47
N ASP A 317 -12.42 -13.15 -44.74
CA ASP A 317 -13.69 -13.34 -45.45
C ASP A 317 -13.67 -14.55 -46.37
N ASN A 318 -14.85 -15.04 -46.73
CA ASN A 318 -15.03 -16.20 -47.62
C ASN A 318 -15.27 -15.82 -49.09
N GLY A 319 -14.91 -14.60 -49.50
CA GLY A 319 -15.07 -14.13 -50.87
C GLY A 319 -14.24 -14.92 -51.89
N THR A 320 -14.68 -14.88 -53.13
CA THR A 320 -14.05 -15.59 -54.26
C THR A 320 -13.42 -14.66 -55.29
N LYS A 321 -13.72 -13.35 -55.22
CA LYS A 321 -13.12 -12.34 -56.10
C LYS A 321 -11.60 -12.28 -55.93
N ARG A 322 -10.90 -12.75 -56.95
CA ARG A 322 -9.45 -12.62 -57.10
C ARG A 322 -9.12 -11.36 -57.89
N GLY A 323 -8.28 -10.50 -57.34
CA GLY A 323 -7.73 -9.33 -58.03
C GLY A 323 -6.37 -8.98 -57.45
N GLU A 324 -5.55 -8.22 -58.16
CA GLU A 324 -4.31 -7.69 -57.57
C GLU A 324 -4.63 -6.79 -56.38
N ILE A 325 -3.92 -6.98 -55.26
CA ILE A 325 -3.97 -6.07 -54.13
C ILE A 325 -3.30 -4.75 -54.58
N LYS A 326 -4.09 -3.80 -55.07
CA LYS A 326 -3.60 -2.44 -55.34
C LYS A 326 -3.43 -1.71 -54.02
N GLU A 327 -2.22 -1.23 -53.75
CA GLU A 327 -1.93 -0.41 -52.57
C GLU A 327 -2.69 0.93 -52.63
N GLY A 328 -3.89 0.95 -52.08
CA GLY A 328 -4.67 2.16 -51.85
C GLY A 328 -4.38 2.79 -50.48
N ILE A 329 -5.00 3.95 -50.25
CA ILE A 329 -4.90 4.71 -48.99
C ILE A 329 -5.28 3.84 -47.77
N GLY A 330 -6.25 2.95 -47.91
CA GLY A 330 -6.69 2.04 -46.85
C GLY A 330 -5.62 1.07 -46.37
N LEU A 331 -4.93 0.40 -47.29
CA LEU A 331 -3.84 -0.55 -46.95
C LEU A 331 -2.61 0.16 -46.38
N LEU A 332 -2.31 1.37 -46.88
CA LEU A 332 -1.26 2.23 -46.32
C LEU A 332 -1.58 2.65 -44.88
N SER A 333 -2.83 2.99 -44.59
CA SER A 333 -3.31 3.27 -43.23
C SER A 333 -3.12 2.07 -42.31
N ILE A 334 -3.48 0.86 -42.75
CA ILE A 334 -3.29 -0.38 -41.99
C ILE A 334 -1.80 -0.63 -41.68
N LYS A 335 -0.93 -0.50 -42.70
CA LYS A 335 0.53 -0.67 -42.53
C LYS A 335 1.12 0.37 -41.58
N SER A 336 0.73 1.64 -41.73
CA SER A 336 1.21 2.75 -40.88
C SER A 336 0.83 2.55 -39.41
N ARG A 337 -0.45 2.21 -39.15
CA ARG A 337 -0.94 1.93 -37.78
C ARG A 337 -0.31 0.69 -37.17
N SER A 338 -0.09 -0.35 -37.97
CA SER A 338 0.62 -1.55 -37.50
C SER A 338 2.05 -1.20 -37.09
N LYS A 339 2.77 -0.43 -37.92
CA LYS A 339 4.12 0.04 -37.63
C LYS A 339 4.18 0.91 -36.36
N SER A 340 3.21 1.80 -36.14
CA SER A 340 3.18 2.66 -34.95
C SER A 340 2.97 1.90 -33.63
N MET A 341 2.45 0.67 -33.69
CA MET A 341 2.30 -0.20 -32.53
C MET A 341 3.46 -1.22 -32.38
N GLY A 342 4.48 -1.15 -33.24
CA GLY A 342 5.51 -2.21 -33.32
C GLY A 342 4.95 -3.56 -33.77
N ALA A 343 3.81 -3.56 -34.47
CA ALA A 343 3.12 -4.76 -34.90
C ALA A 343 3.58 -5.22 -36.28
N THR A 344 3.57 -6.54 -36.48
CA THR A 344 3.73 -7.14 -37.81
C THR A 344 2.36 -7.37 -38.43
N VAL A 345 2.19 -6.99 -39.70
CA VAL A 345 0.95 -7.18 -40.45
C VAL A 345 1.21 -8.04 -41.67
N ASN A 346 0.36 -9.04 -41.88
CA ASN A 346 0.32 -9.85 -43.09
C ASN A 346 -1.05 -9.70 -43.76
N ILE A 347 -1.06 -9.50 -45.07
CA ILE A 347 -2.27 -9.28 -45.87
C ILE A 347 -2.21 -10.25 -47.05
N ASP A 348 -3.26 -11.06 -47.22
CA ASP A 348 -3.35 -12.09 -48.25
C ASP A 348 -4.74 -12.03 -48.91
N ASN A 349 -4.85 -12.41 -50.17
CA ASN A 349 -6.12 -12.59 -50.88
C ASN A 349 -6.26 -13.91 -51.67
N HIS A 350 -5.36 -14.88 -51.48
CA HIS A 350 -5.33 -16.12 -52.28
C HIS A 350 -6.62 -16.97 -52.15
N SER A 351 -7.24 -16.95 -50.98
CA SER A 351 -8.45 -17.71 -50.64
C SER A 351 -9.38 -16.87 -49.78
N GLY A 352 -9.96 -15.81 -50.38
CA GLY A 352 -10.64 -14.74 -49.65
C GLY A 352 -9.65 -13.71 -49.11
N PHE A 353 -10.11 -12.55 -48.68
CA PHE A 353 -9.23 -11.51 -48.14
C PHE A 353 -8.97 -11.75 -46.64
N SER A 354 -7.69 -11.68 -46.29
CA SER A 354 -7.17 -12.05 -44.97
C SER A 354 -6.20 -10.98 -44.47
N ILE A 355 -6.41 -10.55 -43.23
CA ILE A 355 -5.50 -9.66 -42.51
C ILE A 355 -5.14 -10.32 -41.19
N VAL A 356 -3.85 -10.42 -40.91
CA VAL A 356 -3.32 -10.86 -39.61
C VAL A 356 -2.41 -9.78 -39.06
N VAL A 357 -2.78 -9.21 -37.92
CA VAL A 357 -1.96 -8.25 -37.17
C VAL A 357 -1.51 -8.93 -35.87
N PHE A 358 -0.20 -8.91 -35.63
CA PHE A 358 0.41 -9.44 -34.42
C PHE A 358 1.19 -8.34 -33.69
N VAL A 359 0.85 -8.12 -32.42
CA VAL A 359 1.42 -7.07 -31.57
C VAL A 359 2.09 -7.72 -30.36
N PRO A 360 3.42 -7.65 -30.20
CA PRO A 360 4.08 -8.12 -28.99
C PRO A 360 3.83 -7.16 -27.82
N LEU A 361 3.42 -7.67 -26.65
CA LEU A 361 3.18 -6.88 -25.43
C LEU A 361 4.38 -6.88 -24.46
N LYS A 362 5.22 -7.92 -24.53
CA LYS A 362 6.50 -7.93 -23.81
C LYS A 362 7.53 -7.11 -24.57
N TYR A 363 8.13 -6.16 -23.86
CA TYR A 363 9.32 -5.42 -24.28
C TYR A 363 10.43 -6.44 -24.61
N GLN A 364 10.68 -6.72 -25.88
CA GLN A 364 12.01 -7.16 -26.29
C GLN A 364 12.92 -5.95 -26.12
N GLY A 365 13.50 -5.83 -24.92
CA GLY A 365 14.68 -5.03 -24.73
C GLY A 365 15.73 -5.55 -25.70
N GLY A 366 16.01 -4.76 -26.73
CA GLY A 366 17.15 -4.97 -27.61
C GLY A 366 18.41 -4.82 -26.77
N ASN A 367 18.94 -5.95 -26.31
CA ASN A 367 20.36 -6.10 -26.05
C ASN A 367 21.04 -6.35 -27.40
N THR A 368 21.74 -5.33 -27.90
CA THR A 368 23.13 -5.30 -28.42
C THR A 368 23.31 -4.19 -29.43
#